data_AF-F7Y1B6-F1
#
_entry.id   AF-F7Y1B6-F1
#
_cell.length_a   1.000
_cell.length_b   1.000
_cell.length_c   1.000
_cell.angle_alpha   90.00
_cell.angle_beta   90.00
_cell.angle_gamma   90.00
#
_symmetry.space_group_name_H-M   'P 1'
#
loop_
_entity.id
_entity.type
_entity.pdbx_description
1 polymer ?
#
loop_
_entity_poly.entity_id
_entity_poly.type
_entity_poly.pdbx_seq_one_letter_code
_entity_poly.pdbx_strand_id
1 'polypeptide(L)'
;MSNNPGKKGKPAPWEKRSAEHREHVLQEYRLANHAAYAEWSERRHEAAKSFRHETGADDLSNRDIFKAMKAADVRLRAWEKNNPNPMSWDDYKRLEAEFAAQYVKRDFS
;
A
#
# COMPACT_ATOMS: atom_id res chain seq x y z
N MET A 1 9.43 34.27 -26.43
CA MET A 1 9.76 33.19 -25.49
C MET A 1 9.06 33.49 -24.17
N SER A 2 7.98 32.79 -23.84
CA SER A 2 7.18 33.04 -22.63
C SER A 2 7.51 31.96 -21.59
N ASN A 3 8.27 32.36 -20.57
CA ASN A 3 8.52 31.55 -19.37
C ASN A 3 7.30 31.66 -18.46
N ASN A 4 6.43 30.64 -18.49
CA ASN A 4 5.32 30.55 -17.55
C ASN A 4 5.60 29.42 -16.53
N PRO A 5 6.03 29.72 -15.28
CA PRO A 5 6.44 28.71 -14.30
C PRO A 5 5.25 28.07 -13.54
N GLY A 6 4.03 28.13 -14.09
CA GLY A 6 2.79 27.90 -13.32
C GLY A 6 1.92 26.71 -13.72
N LYS A 7 2.26 25.92 -14.74
CA LYS A 7 1.53 24.67 -15.05
C LYS A 7 2.35 23.48 -14.58
N LYS A 8 2.21 23.10 -13.31
CA LYS A 8 2.51 21.72 -12.86
C LYS A 8 1.52 20.79 -13.57
N GLY A 9 1.84 20.45 -14.83
CA GLY A 9 1.10 19.46 -15.59
C GLY A 9 1.04 18.17 -14.78
N LYS A 10 -0.11 17.51 -14.79
CA LYS A 10 -0.22 16.17 -14.18
C LYS A 10 0.91 15.32 -14.75
N PRO A 11 1.60 14.52 -13.91
CA PRO A 11 2.64 13.62 -14.38
C PRO A 11 2.09 12.80 -15.53
N ALA A 12 2.93 12.56 -16.53
CA ALA A 12 2.48 11.83 -17.69
C ALA A 12 2.01 10.42 -17.26
N PRO A 13 1.02 9.82 -17.92
CA PRO A 13 0.48 8.52 -17.50
C PRO A 13 1.56 7.43 -17.33
N TRP A 14 2.63 7.45 -18.12
CA TRP A 14 3.75 6.51 -18.00
C TRP A 14 4.61 6.75 -16.74
N GLU A 15 4.75 8.00 -16.29
CA GLU A 15 5.43 8.32 -15.03
C GLU A 15 4.66 7.76 -13.83
N LYS A 16 3.32 7.88 -13.87
CA LYS A 16 2.45 7.29 -12.85
C LYS A 16 2.57 5.77 -12.81
N ARG A 17 2.47 5.11 -13.98
CA ARG A 17 2.63 3.64 -14.08
C ARG A 17 4.00 3.19 -13.58
N SER A 18 5.05 3.94 -13.89
CA SER A 18 6.39 3.62 -13.41
C SER A 18 6.54 3.76 -11.90
N ALA A 19 5.89 4.75 -11.29
CA ALA A 19 5.89 4.93 -9.85
C ALA A 19 5.11 3.80 -9.14
N GLU A 20 3.90 3.50 -9.62
CA GLU A 20 3.08 2.38 -9.13
C GLU A 20 3.81 1.05 -9.24
N HIS A 21 4.49 0.80 -10.37
CA HIS A 21 5.31 -0.39 -10.53
C HIS A 21 6.46 -0.44 -9.53
N ARG A 22 7.19 0.67 -9.34
CA ARG A 22 8.27 0.73 -8.34
C ARG A 22 7.76 0.42 -6.94
N GLU A 23 6.63 0.99 -6.54
CA GLU A 23 6.02 0.76 -5.23
C GLU A 23 5.61 -0.70 -5.05
N HIS A 24 5.02 -1.31 -6.08
CA HIS A 24 4.67 -2.73 -6.06
C HIS A 24 5.90 -3.62 -5.87
N VAL A 25 6.95 -3.43 -6.68
CA VAL A 25 8.15 -4.28 -6.61
C VAL A 25 8.90 -4.05 -5.28
N LEU A 26 8.91 -2.82 -4.76
CA LEU A 26 9.46 -2.54 -3.43
C LEU A 26 8.68 -3.27 -2.33
N GLN A 27 7.35 -3.35 -2.45
CA GLN A 27 6.53 -4.09 -1.50
C GLN A 27 6.83 -5.60 -1.57
N GLU A 28 6.93 -6.17 -2.77
CA GLU A 28 7.33 -7.57 -2.96
C GLU A 28 8.72 -7.84 -2.38
N TYR A 29 9.67 -6.94 -2.62
CA TYR A 29 11.02 -7.03 -2.06
C TYR A 29 11.00 -7.06 -0.53
N ARG A 30 10.19 -6.20 0.11
CA ARG A 30 10.02 -6.18 1.58
C ARG A 30 9.43 -7.49 2.11
N LEU A 31 8.42 -8.03 1.44
CA LEU A 31 7.81 -9.30 1.83
C LEU A 31 8.82 -10.45 1.72
N ALA A 32 9.62 -10.48 0.65
CA ALA A 32 10.65 -11.50 0.45
C ALA A 32 11.81 -11.42 1.45
N ASN A 33 12.16 -10.22 1.91
CA ASN A 33 13.36 -9.98 2.73
C ASN A 33 13.06 -9.70 4.21
N HIS A 34 11.80 -9.81 4.65
CA HIS A 34 11.41 -9.60 6.05
C HIS A 34 10.30 -10.57 6.48
N ALA A 35 10.66 -11.80 6.87
CA ALA A 35 9.72 -12.89 7.17
C ALA A 35 8.60 -12.52 8.17
N ALA A 36 8.95 -11.91 9.31
CA ALA A 36 7.94 -11.51 10.30
C ALA A 36 6.93 -10.47 9.73
N TYR A 37 7.37 -9.63 8.80
CA TYR A 37 6.52 -8.65 8.14
C TYR A 37 5.63 -9.31 7.09
N ALA A 38 6.15 -10.31 6.37
CA ALA A 38 5.34 -11.11 5.46
C ALA A 38 4.19 -11.81 6.19
N GLU A 39 4.49 -12.53 7.28
CA GLU A 39 3.47 -13.19 8.11
C GLU A 39 2.47 -12.19 8.72
N TRP A 40 2.96 -11.04 9.18
CA TRP A 40 2.09 -9.99 9.69
C TRP A 40 1.20 -9.40 8.59
N SER A 41 1.74 -9.17 7.40
CA SER A 41 1.01 -8.63 6.25
C SER A 41 -0.11 -9.58 5.81
N GLU A 42 0.15 -10.89 5.82
CA GLU A 42 -0.86 -11.92 5.53
C GLU A 42 -1.97 -11.91 6.58
N ARG A 43 -1.62 -11.95 7.87
CA ARG A 43 -2.62 -11.87 8.96
C ARG A 43 -3.45 -10.59 8.89
N ARG A 44 -2.83 -9.46 8.55
CA ARG A 44 -3.51 -8.18 8.34
C ARG A 44 -4.49 -8.25 7.17
N HIS A 45 -4.09 -8.89 6.07
CA HIS A 45 -4.96 -9.08 4.90
C HIS A 45 -6.19 -9.91 5.26
N GLU A 46 -6.00 -11.04 5.94
CA GLU A 46 -7.11 -11.90 6.38
C GLU A 46 -8.03 -11.19 7.38
N ALA A 47 -7.47 -10.43 8.33
CA ALA A 47 -8.26 -9.61 9.25
C ALA A 47 -9.09 -8.56 8.50
N ALA A 48 -8.49 -7.84 7.54
CA ALA A 48 -9.19 -6.84 6.73
C ALA A 48 -10.34 -7.46 5.92
N LYS A 49 -10.11 -8.64 5.32
CA LYS A 49 -11.12 -9.40 4.59
C LYS A 49 -12.27 -9.84 5.51
N SER A 50 -11.97 -10.39 6.69
CA SER A 50 -12.98 -10.77 7.68
C SER A 50 -13.82 -9.57 8.11
N PHE A 51 -13.19 -8.45 8.46
CA PHE A 51 -13.91 -7.27 8.91
C PHE A 51 -14.79 -6.66 7.83
N ARG A 52 -14.34 -6.66 6.57
CA ARG A 52 -15.16 -6.20 5.45
C ARG A 52 -16.38 -7.08 5.23
N HIS A 53 -16.21 -8.39 5.32
CA HIS A 53 -17.31 -9.34 5.23
C HIS A 53 -18.31 -9.13 6.37
N GLU A 54 -17.83 -9.08 7.61
CA GLU A 54 -18.65 -8.95 8.83
C GLU A 54 -19.44 -7.64 8.90
N THR A 55 -18.92 -6.53 8.37
CA THR A 55 -19.62 -5.25 8.37
C THR A 55 -20.53 -5.05 7.16
N GLY A 56 -20.53 -6.00 6.20
CA GLY A 56 -21.23 -5.84 4.94
C GLY A 56 -20.58 -4.81 4.00
N ALA A 57 -19.28 -4.57 4.15
CA ALA A 57 -18.50 -3.69 3.27
C ALA A 57 -18.17 -4.34 1.91
N ASP A 58 -18.43 -5.64 1.76
CA ASP A 58 -18.33 -6.36 0.49
C ASP A 58 -19.67 -6.48 -0.24
N ASP A 59 -20.78 -6.11 0.42
CA ASP A 59 -22.11 -6.14 -0.18
C ASP A 59 -22.42 -4.81 -0.89
N LEU A 60 -22.28 -4.80 -2.22
CA LEU A 60 -22.56 -3.61 -3.03
C LEU A 60 -24.06 -3.23 -3.06
N SER A 61 -24.95 -4.10 -2.61
CA SER A 61 -26.39 -3.78 -2.46
C SER A 61 -26.69 -3.05 -1.15
N ASN A 62 -25.72 -3.00 -0.22
CA ASN A 62 -25.83 -2.30 1.04
C ASN A 62 -25.99 -0.79 0.82
N ARG A 63 -27.17 -0.25 1.15
CA ARG A 63 -27.47 1.19 1.06
C ARG A 63 -26.55 2.05 1.93
N ASP A 64 -25.98 1.46 2.99
CA ASP A 64 -25.05 2.09 3.92
C ASP A 64 -23.59 1.64 3.68
N ILE A 65 -23.23 1.24 2.46
CA ILE A 65 -21.89 0.73 2.09
C ILE A 65 -20.74 1.59 2.63
N PHE A 66 -20.84 2.92 2.55
CA PHE A 66 -19.80 3.81 3.08
C PHE A 66 -19.67 3.74 4.61
N LYS A 67 -20.77 3.54 5.35
CA LYS A 67 -20.73 3.33 6.81
C LYS A 67 -20.13 1.95 7.12
N ALA A 68 -20.49 0.93 6.35
CA ALA A 68 -19.93 -0.41 6.48
C ALA A 68 -18.42 -0.46 6.24
N MET A 69 -17.93 0.24 5.21
CA MET A 69 -16.49 0.40 4.93
C MET A 69 -15.77 1.10 6.09
N LYS A 70 -16.33 2.22 6.60
CA LYS A 70 -15.76 2.91 7.78
C LYS A 70 -15.72 2.01 9.02
N ALA A 71 -16.75 1.19 9.23
CA ALA A 71 -16.78 0.26 10.35
C ALA A 71 -15.68 -0.82 10.22
N ALA A 72 -15.45 -1.35 9.01
CA ALA A 72 -14.36 -2.28 8.74
C ALA A 72 -12.99 -1.63 9.00
N ASP A 73 -12.78 -0.40 8.54
CA ASP A 73 -11.54 0.36 8.77
C ASP A 73 -11.26 0.59 10.25
N VAL A 74 -12.29 0.92 11.04
CA VAL A 74 -12.16 1.08 12.50
C VAL A 74 -11.74 -0.23 13.16
N ARG A 75 -12.34 -1.36 12.77
CA ARG A 75 -11.94 -2.69 13.26
C ARG A 75 -10.51 -3.04 12.88
N LEU A 76 -10.11 -2.76 11.64
CA LEU A 76 -8.74 -3.00 11.17
C LEU A 76 -7.72 -2.17 11.95
N ARG A 77 -7.98 -0.89 12.19
CA ARG A 77 -7.10 -0.03 13.01
C ARG A 77 -6.98 -0.52 14.46
N ALA A 78 -8.08 -0.99 15.05
CA ALA A 78 -8.05 -1.58 16.38
C ALA A 78 -7.22 -2.87 16.41
N TRP A 79 -7.33 -3.71 15.37
CA TRP A 79 -6.50 -4.89 15.20
C TRP A 79 -5.02 -4.54 15.05
N GLU A 80 -4.67 -3.54 14.22
CA GLU A 80 -3.29 -3.08 14.02
C GLU A 80 -2.66 -2.54 15.32
N LYS A 81 -3.45 -1.88 16.17
CA LYS A 81 -2.98 -1.43 17.49
C LYS A 81 -2.60 -2.60 18.40
N ASN A 82 -3.32 -3.71 18.31
CA ASN A 82 -3.07 -4.92 19.11
C ASN A 82 -2.05 -5.86 18.45
N ASN A 83 -1.79 -5.69 17.15
CA ASN A 83 -0.88 -6.49 16.36
C ASN A 83 0.06 -5.53 15.62
N PRO A 84 1.05 -4.93 16.32
CA PRO A 84 1.91 -3.93 15.73
C PRO A 84 2.72 -4.50 14.56
N ASN A 85 2.99 -3.65 13.57
CA ASN A 85 3.88 -3.99 12.46
C ASN A 85 5.28 -4.35 13.01
N PRO A 86 5.81 -5.55 12.73
CA PRO A 86 7.12 -5.96 13.24
C PRO A 86 8.29 -5.30 12.51
N MET A 87 8.05 -4.66 11.36
CA MET A 87 9.07 -3.94 10.61
C MET A 87 9.35 -2.59 11.27
N SER A 88 10.58 -2.43 11.74
CA SER A 88 11.08 -1.16 12.26
C SER A 88 11.23 -0.11 11.15
N TRP A 89 11.31 1.17 11.52
CA TRP A 89 11.60 2.23 10.55
C TRP A 89 13.00 2.09 9.95
N ASP A 90 13.97 1.62 10.73
CA ASP A 90 15.33 1.40 10.26
C ASP A 90 15.40 0.26 9.24
N ASP A 91 14.70 -0.85 9.49
CA ASP A 91 14.57 -1.95 8.52
C ASP A 91 13.86 -1.50 7.24
N TYR A 92 12.79 -0.72 7.38
CA TYR A 92 12.09 -0.13 6.25
C TYR A 92 13.05 0.68 5.37
N LYS A 93 13.89 1.54 5.98
CA LYS A 93 14.85 2.39 5.27
C LYS A 93 15.99 1.60 4.66
N ARG A 94 16.51 0.61 5.38
CA ARG A 94 17.54 -0.29 4.89
C ARG A 94 17.06 -1.05 3.65
N LEU A 95 15.89 -1.70 3.71
CA LEU A 95 15.31 -2.44 2.59
C LEU A 95 14.98 -1.52 1.40
N GLU A 96 14.50 -0.30 1.65
CA GLU A 96 14.27 0.69 0.59
C GLU A 96 15.57 1.08 -0.12
N ALA A 97 16.66 1.26 0.61
CA ALA A 97 17.98 1.56 0.03
C ALA A 97 18.58 0.37 -0.73
N GLU A 98 18.50 -0.84 -0.17
CA GLU A 98 18.93 -2.08 -0.82
C GLU A 98 18.18 -2.30 -2.14
N PHE A 99 16.86 -2.12 -2.14
CA PHE A 99 16.04 -2.17 -3.35
C PHE A 99 16.44 -1.09 -4.36
N ALA A 100 16.63 0.16 -3.91
CA ALA A 100 17.01 1.25 -4.80
C ALA A 100 18.35 1.04 -5.51
N ALA A 101 19.30 0.33 -4.87
CA ALA A 101 20.58 -0.03 -5.48
C ALA A 101 20.47 -1.08 -6.60
N GLN A 102 19.40 -1.88 -6.60
CA GLN A 102 19.21 -2.99 -7.55
C GLN A 102 18.09 -2.73 -8.56
N TYR A 103 17.19 -1.79 -8.28
CA TYR A 103 16.02 -1.52 -9.11
C TYR A 103 16.38 -0.86 -10.44
N VAL A 104 16.05 -1.55 -11.53
CA VAL A 104 16.12 -1.02 -12.89
C VAL A 104 14.72 -0.56 -13.29
N LYS A 105 14.57 0.73 -13.60
CA LYS A 105 13.28 1.30 -14.03
C LYS A 105 12.84 0.65 -15.33
N ARG A 106 11.64 0.09 -15.34
CA ARG A 106 11.02 -0.45 -16.56
C ARG A 106 10.59 0.69 -17.48
N ASP A 107 10.76 0.47 -18.78
CA ASP A 107 10.27 1.38 -19.80
C ASP A 107 8.75 1.20 -19.98
N PHE A 108 8.01 2.30 -19.92
CA PHE A 108 6.55 2.36 -20.05
C PHE A 108 6.12 3.33 -21.17
N SER A 109 7.05 3.63 -22.09
CA SER A 109 6.83 4.44 -23.30
C SER A 109 5.74 3.89 -24.22
#